data_AF-A0A6J7SCT2-F1
#
_entry.id   AF-A0A6J7SCT2-F1
#
_cell.length_a   1.000
_cell.length_b   1.000
_cell.length_c   1.000
_cell.angle_alpha   90.00
_cell.angle_beta   90.00
_cell.angle_gamma   90.00
#
_symmetry.space_group_name_H-M   'P 1'
#
loop_
_entity.id
_entity.type
_entity.pdbx_description
1 polymer ?
#
loop_
_entity_poly.entity_id
_entity_poly.type
_entity_poly.pdbx_seq_one_letter_code
_entity_poly.pdbx_strand_id
1 'polypeptide(L)'
;MRIFKSISILLLLTFTFVTQANADSPASFFFHGSGYGHGVGLSQMGARSLALAGHTSEEILKYYYKDVEIEKLDDSKILRVNIGHLLASAKFSSSTKDSPLQIFQGDLGDQISTPLNTKADSITFSIIGSTVSPQVKIGKSIQVFNRNKVFTVRWSGTRYLQGADTLISVNHSGATQKYRYGQMQIKAVKSPSGYRLEITNSVRLADEYLWGVSEMPSYWPVAALEAQAIASRTYAFSKAGNYRSACDCDLYGEITDQTFLGYAKEIEKKYGIIWKETVTRTAGLTITQNSQPITAYFFSSSGGKTESALNAWGSERTFTHVVDDPGSLDIALNPRFVVWDREVSQALIAAAFQLQDVVNLDILGNNESGTVAQIQATSSAGVKAVLRGETFRSRTKIPSAWFTLVRVQN
;
A
#
# COMPACT_ATOMS: atom_id res chain seq x y z
N MET A 1 17.06 -89.48 28.99
CA MET A 1 17.20 -88.04 28.68
C MET A 1 15.89 -87.54 28.09
N ARG A 2 15.23 -86.58 28.75
CA ARG A 2 13.89 -86.08 28.41
C ARG A 2 13.97 -84.87 27.49
N ILE A 3 13.10 -84.84 26.48
CA ILE A 3 12.90 -83.78 25.49
C ILE A 3 11.98 -82.71 26.11
N PHE A 4 12.37 -81.44 26.08
CA PHE A 4 11.50 -80.30 26.41
C PHE A 4 10.97 -79.66 25.12
N LYS A 5 9.65 -79.53 25.01
CA LYS A 5 8.94 -78.81 23.95
C LYS A 5 8.81 -77.34 24.33
N SER A 6 9.21 -76.43 23.43
CA SER A 6 8.96 -74.99 23.57
C SER A 6 7.52 -74.66 23.17
N ILE A 7 6.80 -73.94 24.04
CA ILE A 7 5.47 -73.38 23.80
C ILE A 7 5.65 -71.94 23.31
N SER A 8 5.16 -71.63 22.11
CA SER A 8 5.10 -70.26 21.59
C SER A 8 3.78 -69.61 22.00
N ILE A 9 3.85 -68.52 22.76
CA ILE A 9 2.70 -67.68 23.13
C ILE A 9 2.53 -66.60 22.06
N LEU A 10 1.37 -66.58 21.40
CA LEU A 10 1.01 -65.56 20.41
C LEU A 10 0.43 -64.34 21.15
N LEU A 11 1.14 -63.20 21.09
CA LEU A 11 0.70 -61.94 21.68
C LEU A 11 -0.27 -61.23 20.73
N LEU A 12 -1.55 -61.15 21.10
CA LEU A 12 -2.58 -60.42 20.35
C LEU A 12 -2.45 -58.92 20.68
N LEU A 13 -1.96 -58.09 19.74
CA LEU A 13 -2.00 -56.63 19.86
C LEU A 13 -3.42 -56.13 19.54
N THR A 14 -4.11 -55.61 20.55
CA THR A 14 -5.36 -54.86 20.37
C THR A 14 -5.05 -53.40 20.04
N PHE A 15 -5.34 -52.98 18.81
CA PHE A 15 -5.33 -51.57 18.43
C PHE A 15 -6.60 -50.89 18.96
N THR A 16 -6.48 -50.09 20.00
CA THR A 16 -7.53 -49.14 20.40
C THR A 16 -7.52 -47.96 19.44
N PHE A 17 -8.52 -47.87 18.56
CA PHE A 17 -8.78 -46.63 17.83
C PHE A 17 -9.32 -45.60 18.83
N VAL A 18 -8.47 -44.64 19.21
CA VAL A 18 -8.95 -43.42 19.87
C VAL A 18 -9.69 -42.62 18.81
N THR A 19 -11.01 -42.57 18.89
CA THR A 19 -11.77 -41.59 18.11
C THR A 19 -11.38 -40.20 18.62
N GLN A 20 -10.54 -39.48 17.87
CA GLN A 20 -10.40 -38.05 18.10
C GLN A 20 -11.79 -37.45 17.90
N ALA A 21 -12.32 -36.83 18.95
CA ALA A 21 -13.48 -35.98 18.82
C ALA A 21 -13.07 -34.84 17.87
N ASN A 22 -13.56 -34.88 16.64
CA ASN A 22 -13.49 -33.73 15.75
C ASN A 22 -14.35 -32.66 16.41
N ALA A 23 -13.72 -31.71 17.10
CA ALA A 23 -14.40 -30.48 17.47
C ALA A 23 -14.77 -29.80 16.15
N ASP A 24 -16.06 -29.63 15.89
CA ASP A 24 -16.52 -28.93 14.69
C ASP A 24 -15.87 -27.54 14.68
N SER A 25 -15.20 -27.22 13.57
CA SER A 25 -14.57 -25.91 13.41
C SER A 25 -15.68 -24.86 13.30
N PRO A 26 -15.60 -23.76 14.08
CA PRO A 26 -16.59 -22.70 14.02
C PRO A 26 -16.67 -22.07 12.64
N ALA A 27 -17.85 -21.59 12.24
CA ALA A 27 -18.05 -20.92 10.96
C ALA A 27 -17.34 -19.55 10.90
N SER A 28 -17.28 -18.82 12.02
CA SER A 28 -16.67 -17.49 12.09
C SER A 28 -16.21 -17.07 13.49
N PHE A 29 -15.37 -16.04 13.51
CA PHE A 29 -14.77 -15.43 14.70
C PHE A 29 -15.10 -13.95 14.76
N PHE A 30 -15.53 -13.46 15.92
CA PHE A 30 -15.93 -12.07 16.12
C PHE A 30 -14.89 -11.30 16.92
N PHE A 31 -14.47 -10.17 16.36
CA PHE A 31 -13.47 -9.26 16.93
C PHE A 31 -14.08 -7.90 17.20
N HIS A 32 -13.69 -7.31 18.33
CA HIS A 32 -13.99 -5.93 18.69
C HIS A 32 -12.68 -5.18 18.84
N GLY A 33 -12.60 -3.94 18.36
CA GLY A 33 -11.35 -3.19 18.39
C GLY A 33 -11.50 -1.71 18.13
N SER A 34 -10.36 -1.04 18.01
CA SER A 34 -10.24 0.40 17.74
C SER A 34 -9.09 0.69 16.78
N GLY A 35 -9.00 1.91 16.26
CA GLY A 35 -7.97 2.32 15.30
C GLY A 35 -8.11 1.69 13.90
N TYR A 36 -7.28 2.17 12.98
CA TYR A 36 -7.19 1.69 11.61
C TYR A 36 -5.79 1.88 11.04
N GLY A 37 -5.18 0.78 10.60
CA GLY A 37 -3.81 0.72 10.10
C GLY A 37 -2.84 0.04 11.05
N HIS A 38 -1.55 0.12 10.72
CA HIS A 38 -0.47 -0.64 11.38
C HIS A 38 0.09 0.04 12.64
N GLY A 39 -0.30 1.29 12.92
CA GLY A 39 0.04 1.97 14.17
C GLY A 39 1.40 2.64 14.27
N VAL A 40 2.27 2.51 13.27
CA VAL A 40 3.67 2.97 13.34
C VAL A 40 3.84 4.37 12.73
N GLY A 41 4.47 5.29 13.47
CA GLY A 41 4.76 6.64 13.00
C GLY A 41 3.59 7.63 13.15
N LEU A 42 3.38 8.49 12.15
CA LEU A 42 2.38 9.57 12.22
C LEU A 42 0.95 9.01 12.17
N SER A 43 0.17 9.25 13.24
CA SER A 43 -1.28 9.03 13.25
C SER A 43 -1.98 10.19 12.55
N GLN A 44 -2.76 9.94 11.51
CA GLN A 44 -3.46 11.01 10.78
C GLN A 44 -4.52 11.69 11.67
N MET A 45 -5.34 10.91 12.39
CA MET A 45 -6.32 11.49 13.33
C MET A 45 -5.64 12.22 14.49
N GLY A 46 -4.53 11.69 14.99
CA GLY A 46 -3.73 12.36 16.01
C GLY A 46 -3.11 13.67 15.52
N ALA A 47 -2.52 13.69 14.33
CA ALA A 47 -2.01 14.90 13.68
C ALA A 47 -3.10 15.96 13.50
N ARG A 48 -4.32 15.54 13.12
CA ARG A 48 -5.48 16.43 13.04
C ARG A 48 -5.83 17.03 14.40
N SER A 49 -5.86 16.21 15.44
CA SER A 49 -6.15 16.65 16.82
C SER A 49 -5.09 17.64 17.33
N LEU A 50 -3.81 17.34 17.15
CA LEU A 50 -2.71 18.23 17.53
C LEU A 50 -2.74 19.55 16.75
N ALA A 51 -3.04 19.51 15.45
CA ALA A 51 -3.18 20.72 14.65
C ALA A 51 -4.37 21.58 15.09
N LEU A 52 -5.49 20.97 15.51
CA LEU A 52 -6.62 21.69 16.10
C LEU A 52 -6.29 22.31 17.47
N ALA A 53 -5.36 21.68 18.21
CA ALA A 53 -4.81 22.22 19.46
C ALA A 53 -3.74 23.31 19.25
N GLY A 54 -3.41 23.65 18.00
CA GLY A 54 -2.50 24.74 17.66
C GLY A 54 -1.04 24.34 17.45
N HIS A 55 -0.72 23.04 17.45
CA HIS A 55 0.64 22.57 17.15
C HIS A 55 1.01 22.81 15.69
N THR A 56 2.27 23.19 15.47
CA THR A 56 2.89 23.32 14.15
C THR A 56 3.16 21.96 13.50
N SER A 57 3.40 21.95 12.19
CA SER A 57 3.74 20.73 11.47
C SER A 57 5.05 20.10 11.96
N GLU A 58 6.05 20.90 12.34
CA GLU A 58 7.30 20.41 12.93
C GLU A 58 7.08 19.75 14.30
N GLU A 59 6.29 20.38 15.18
CA GLU A 59 5.96 19.79 16.50
C GLU A 59 5.20 18.48 16.35
N ILE A 60 4.24 18.42 15.42
CA ILE A 60 3.51 17.18 15.10
C ILE A 60 4.48 16.09 14.64
N LEU A 61 5.39 16.40 13.72
CA LEU A 61 6.34 15.41 13.22
C LEU A 61 7.31 14.94 14.30
N LYS A 62 7.89 15.85 15.09
CA LYS A 62 8.80 15.53 16.20
C LYS A 62 8.12 14.81 17.36
N TYR A 63 6.79 14.90 17.47
CA TYR A 63 6.01 14.09 18.39
C TYR A 63 5.98 12.60 17.99
N TYR A 64 5.73 12.32 16.70
CA TYR A 64 5.55 10.95 16.19
C TYR A 64 6.84 10.26 15.75
N TYR A 65 7.89 11.01 15.43
CA TYR A 65 9.18 10.47 15.00
C TYR A 65 10.27 10.89 15.99
N LYS A 66 11.02 9.92 16.51
CA LYS A 66 12.04 10.13 17.55
C LYS A 66 13.42 10.37 16.96
N ASP A 67 14.18 11.26 17.60
CA ASP A 67 15.57 11.57 17.25
C ASP A 67 15.71 11.93 15.77
N VAL A 68 14.83 12.83 15.29
CA VAL A 68 14.80 13.31 13.90
C VAL A 68 14.92 14.82 13.81
N GLU A 69 15.39 15.28 12.66
CA GLU A 69 15.34 16.68 12.25
C GLU A 69 14.43 16.89 11.04
N ILE A 70 13.91 18.11 10.89
CA ILE A 70 13.16 18.54 9.71
C ILE A 70 14.03 19.50 8.92
N GLU A 71 14.62 19.01 7.84
CA GLU A 71 15.59 19.77 7.05
C GLU A 71 15.26 19.76 5.56
N LYS A 72 15.85 20.70 4.82
CA LYS A 72 15.69 20.77 3.36
C LYS A 72 16.70 19.85 2.68
N LEU A 73 16.20 18.89 1.91
CA LEU A 73 17.00 18.07 1.00
C LEU A 73 16.67 18.38 -0.45
N ASP A 74 17.60 18.05 -1.36
CA ASP A 74 17.34 18.07 -2.81
C ASP A 74 16.43 16.90 -3.20
N ASP A 75 15.16 17.20 -3.44
CA ASP A 75 14.10 16.28 -3.84
C ASP A 75 13.86 16.25 -5.36
N SER A 76 14.87 16.56 -6.17
CA SER A 76 14.84 16.52 -7.64
C SER A 76 14.68 15.12 -8.27
N LYS A 77 14.56 14.07 -7.45
CA LYS A 77 14.40 12.68 -7.90
C LYS A 77 13.16 12.51 -8.79
N ILE A 78 13.29 11.67 -9.81
CA ILE A 78 12.16 11.17 -10.59
C ILE A 78 11.74 9.82 -10.03
N LEU A 79 10.47 9.73 -9.63
CA LEU A 79 9.85 8.53 -9.11
C LEU A 79 9.07 7.83 -10.21
N ARG A 80 9.20 6.52 -10.26
CA ARG A 80 8.38 5.64 -11.06
C ARG A 80 7.27 5.05 -10.19
N VAL A 81 6.07 5.62 -10.33
CA VAL A 81 4.90 5.23 -9.53
C VAL A 81 4.05 4.26 -10.35
N ASN A 82 3.82 3.06 -9.82
CA ASN A 82 2.92 2.10 -10.46
C ASN A 82 1.47 2.61 -10.36
N ILE A 83 0.82 2.70 -11.52
CA ILE A 83 -0.57 3.16 -11.67
C ILE A 83 -1.45 2.11 -12.35
N GLY A 84 -0.94 0.90 -12.53
CA GLY A 84 -1.63 -0.19 -13.21
C GLY A 84 -0.86 -1.48 -13.02
N HIS A 85 -1.38 -2.37 -12.16
CA HIS A 85 -0.69 -3.57 -11.72
C HIS A 85 -1.29 -4.85 -12.31
N LEU A 86 -0.44 -5.75 -12.81
CA LEU A 86 -0.80 -7.07 -13.34
C LEU A 86 -1.94 -7.06 -14.38
N LEU A 87 -1.95 -6.08 -15.28
CA LEU A 87 -3.04 -5.87 -16.23
C LEU A 87 -2.92 -6.77 -17.46
N ALA A 88 -4.05 -7.11 -18.09
CA ALA A 88 -4.08 -7.74 -19.41
C ALA A 88 -4.03 -6.70 -20.54
N SER A 89 -4.69 -5.56 -20.34
CA SER A 89 -4.73 -4.46 -21.28
C SER A 89 -4.97 -3.12 -20.58
N ALA A 90 -4.63 -2.03 -21.26
CA ALA A 90 -4.98 -0.68 -20.85
C ALA A 90 -5.13 0.23 -22.07
N LYS A 91 -5.93 1.28 -21.93
CA LYS A 91 -6.17 2.28 -22.97
C LYS A 91 -5.84 3.68 -22.47
N PHE A 92 -5.08 4.41 -23.26
CA PHE A 92 -4.70 5.80 -23.05
C PHE A 92 -5.47 6.64 -24.06
N SER A 93 -5.97 7.80 -23.65
CA SER A 93 -6.57 8.78 -24.56
C SER A 93 -6.30 10.19 -24.08
N SER A 94 -6.07 11.11 -25.02
CA SER A 94 -6.07 12.53 -24.69
C SER A 94 -7.50 13.00 -24.42
N SER A 95 -7.69 13.69 -23.29
CA SER A 95 -8.94 14.38 -22.97
C SER A 95 -8.96 15.79 -23.58
N THR A 96 -7.83 16.25 -24.14
CA THR A 96 -7.66 17.55 -24.78
C THR A 96 -7.61 17.36 -26.29
N LYS A 97 -8.50 18.05 -27.02
CA LYS A 97 -8.58 17.97 -28.48
C LYS A 97 -7.26 18.40 -29.13
N ASP A 98 -6.83 17.67 -30.17
CA ASP A 98 -5.63 17.93 -30.98
C ASP A 98 -4.29 17.94 -30.21
N SER A 99 -4.28 17.48 -28.95
CA SER A 99 -3.05 17.40 -28.18
C SER A 99 -2.12 16.29 -28.67
N PRO A 100 -0.81 16.57 -28.82
CA PRO A 100 0.20 15.56 -29.06
C PRO A 100 0.20 14.46 -27.98
N LEU A 101 0.02 13.22 -28.44
CA LEU A 101 0.16 11.98 -27.68
C LEU A 101 1.11 11.07 -28.45
N GLN A 102 2.34 10.98 -27.95
CA GLN A 102 3.44 10.31 -28.61
C GLN A 102 3.69 8.93 -28.00
N ILE A 103 3.99 7.96 -28.86
CA ILE A 103 4.40 6.61 -28.45
C ILE A 103 5.81 6.31 -28.94
N PHE A 104 6.61 5.69 -28.09
CA PHE A 104 7.98 5.31 -28.36
C PHE A 104 8.20 3.84 -28.02
N GLN A 105 9.04 3.17 -28.79
CA GLN A 105 9.57 1.87 -28.43
C GLN A 105 10.67 2.04 -27.38
N GLY A 106 10.64 1.24 -26.31
CA GLY A 106 11.66 1.27 -25.26
C GLY A 106 11.25 2.04 -24.00
N ASP A 107 12.11 1.94 -22.99
CA ASP A 107 12.06 2.72 -21.76
C ASP A 107 13.00 3.91 -21.92
N LEU A 108 12.46 5.12 -22.11
CA LEU A 108 13.26 6.26 -22.54
C LEU A 108 13.91 7.06 -21.40
N GLY A 109 13.37 7.03 -20.18
CA GLY A 109 13.75 8.03 -19.17
C GLY A 109 13.68 9.45 -19.75
N ASP A 110 14.72 10.26 -19.57
CA ASP A 110 14.81 11.61 -20.14
C ASP A 110 15.35 11.66 -21.58
N GLN A 111 15.64 10.52 -22.21
CA GLN A 111 16.27 10.49 -23.52
C GLN A 111 15.34 11.04 -24.62
N ILE A 112 15.95 11.69 -25.60
CA ILE A 112 15.28 12.12 -26.83
C ILE A 112 15.36 10.94 -27.82
N SER A 113 14.22 10.60 -28.41
CA SER A 113 14.10 9.53 -29.41
C SER A 113 13.05 9.92 -30.44
N THR A 114 13.03 9.23 -31.57
CA THR A 114 11.99 9.43 -32.59
C THR A 114 10.74 8.64 -32.21
N PRO A 115 9.57 9.28 -32.12
CA PRO A 115 8.33 8.57 -31.80
C PRO A 115 7.90 7.65 -32.96
N LEU A 116 7.31 6.51 -32.62
CA LEU A 116 6.63 5.64 -33.58
C LEU A 116 5.39 6.32 -34.17
N ASN A 117 4.73 7.15 -33.35
CA ASN A 117 3.65 8.04 -33.78
C ASN A 117 3.62 9.29 -32.91
N THR A 118 3.31 10.44 -33.53
CA THR A 118 3.27 11.76 -32.87
C THR A 118 1.87 12.20 -32.43
N LYS A 119 0.81 11.56 -32.93
CA LYS A 119 -0.59 11.88 -32.65
C LYS A 119 -1.42 10.62 -32.44
N ALA A 120 -2.28 10.63 -31.43
CA ALA A 120 -3.21 9.54 -31.17
C ALA A 120 -4.46 10.07 -30.48
N ASP A 121 -5.65 9.68 -30.95
CA ASP A 121 -6.89 9.86 -30.19
C ASP A 121 -6.89 8.90 -29.00
N SER A 122 -6.42 7.67 -29.24
CA SER A 122 -6.17 6.70 -28.19
C SER A 122 -5.09 5.68 -28.56
N ILE A 123 -4.43 5.15 -27.54
CA ILE A 123 -3.47 4.06 -27.64
C ILE A 123 -3.95 2.93 -26.74
N THR A 124 -4.16 1.74 -27.30
CA THR A 124 -4.47 0.53 -26.53
C THR A 124 -3.23 -0.35 -26.47
N PHE A 125 -2.88 -0.82 -25.28
CA PHE A 125 -1.81 -1.78 -25.06
C PHE A 125 -2.41 -3.10 -24.57
N SER A 126 -1.96 -4.21 -25.13
CA SER A 126 -2.37 -5.55 -24.71
C SER A 126 -1.14 -6.45 -24.52
N ILE A 127 -1.15 -7.29 -23.48
CA ILE A 127 -0.09 -8.29 -23.28
C ILE A 127 -0.24 -9.45 -24.27
N ILE A 128 0.86 -9.84 -24.92
CA ILE A 128 0.94 -11.02 -25.78
C ILE A 128 2.25 -11.76 -25.47
N GLY A 129 2.15 -12.87 -24.75
CA GLY A 129 3.32 -13.58 -24.24
C GLY A 129 4.18 -12.65 -23.39
N SER A 130 5.49 -12.61 -23.63
CA SER A 130 6.44 -11.73 -22.93
C SER A 130 6.56 -10.32 -23.51
N THR A 131 5.62 -9.91 -24.37
CA THR A 131 5.68 -8.62 -25.10
C THR A 131 4.36 -7.86 -25.01
N VAL A 132 4.43 -6.55 -25.20
CA VAL A 132 3.31 -5.62 -25.27
C VAL A 132 3.03 -5.31 -26.74
N SER A 133 1.76 -5.31 -27.13
CA SER A 133 1.29 -4.91 -28.46
C SER A 133 0.57 -3.56 -28.39
N PRO A 134 1.10 -2.50 -29.01
CA PRO A 134 0.42 -1.20 -29.09
C PRO A 134 -0.48 -1.09 -30.32
N GLN A 135 -1.65 -0.51 -30.13
CA GLN A 135 -2.60 -0.17 -31.18
C GLN A 135 -2.98 1.31 -31.06
N VAL A 136 -2.62 2.11 -32.06
CA VAL A 136 -2.88 3.55 -32.11
C VAL A 136 -4.11 3.81 -32.99
N LYS A 137 -5.06 4.60 -32.48
CA LYS A 137 -6.25 5.05 -33.20
C LYS A 137 -6.15 6.54 -33.50
N ILE A 138 -6.44 6.92 -34.75
CA ILE A 138 -6.54 8.30 -35.23
C ILE A 138 -7.77 8.39 -36.15
N GLY A 139 -8.81 9.08 -35.71
CA GLY A 139 -10.11 9.11 -36.36
C GLY A 139 -10.67 7.70 -36.55
N LYS A 140 -10.84 7.31 -37.82
CA LYS A 140 -11.28 5.95 -38.21
C LYS A 140 -10.12 4.98 -38.43
N SER A 141 -8.89 5.49 -38.54
CA SER A 141 -7.70 4.68 -38.83
C SER A 141 -7.14 4.04 -37.57
N ILE A 142 -6.70 2.81 -37.71
CA ILE A 142 -6.06 2.02 -36.66
C ILE A 142 -4.70 1.56 -37.21
N GLN A 143 -3.64 1.80 -36.44
CA GLN A 143 -2.29 1.34 -36.73
C GLN A 143 -1.81 0.44 -35.59
N VAL A 144 -1.26 -0.72 -35.93
CA VAL A 144 -0.64 -1.64 -34.97
C VAL A 144 0.86 -1.63 -35.21
N PHE A 145 1.66 -1.41 -34.16
CA PHE A 145 3.12 -1.42 -34.27
C PHE A 145 3.70 -2.75 -33.79
N ASN A 146 4.97 -2.98 -34.13
CA ASN A 146 5.71 -4.16 -33.68
C ASN A 146 5.68 -4.27 -32.15
N ARG A 147 5.57 -5.50 -31.66
CA ARG A 147 5.54 -5.79 -30.23
C ARG A 147 6.92 -5.57 -29.61
N ASN A 148 6.96 -5.11 -28.38
CA ASN A 148 8.21 -4.96 -27.60
C ASN A 148 7.96 -5.25 -26.12
N LYS A 149 9.01 -5.47 -25.32
CA LYS A 149 8.88 -5.66 -23.87
C LYS A 149 8.39 -4.40 -23.15
N VAL A 150 8.70 -3.21 -23.69
CA VAL A 150 8.36 -1.93 -23.08
C VAL A 150 8.10 -0.84 -24.12
N PHE A 151 7.16 0.04 -23.82
CA PHE A 151 6.88 1.27 -24.55
C PHE A 151 6.85 2.46 -23.59
N THR A 152 7.11 3.65 -24.12
CA THR A 152 6.95 4.92 -23.41
C THR A 152 5.89 5.76 -24.11
N VAL A 153 5.03 6.40 -23.33
CA VAL A 153 4.02 7.37 -23.78
C VAL A 153 4.35 8.74 -23.20
N ARG A 154 4.41 9.77 -24.05
CA ARG A 154 4.59 11.17 -23.68
C ARG A 154 3.46 12.03 -24.25
N TRP A 155 3.06 13.07 -23.53
CA TRP A 155 2.00 13.98 -23.95
C TRP A 155 2.38 15.43 -23.66
N SER A 156 1.76 16.34 -24.40
CA SER A 156 2.13 17.76 -24.37
C SER A 156 1.80 18.44 -23.02
N GLY A 157 2.49 19.55 -22.76
CA GLY A 157 2.37 20.30 -21.50
C GLY A 157 3.11 19.63 -20.34
N THR A 158 3.99 18.67 -20.61
CA THR A 158 4.84 18.01 -19.60
C THR A 158 6.31 18.38 -19.82
N ARG A 159 7.17 18.04 -18.86
CA ARG A 159 8.63 18.18 -19.03
C ARG A 159 9.20 17.37 -20.18
N TYR A 160 8.51 16.31 -20.58
CA TYR A 160 8.97 15.39 -21.61
C TYR A 160 8.47 15.75 -23.01
N LEU A 161 7.45 16.62 -23.11
CA LEU A 161 6.93 17.14 -24.35
C LEU A 161 6.28 18.51 -24.12
N GLN A 162 6.91 19.56 -24.66
CA GLN A 162 6.37 20.92 -24.61
C GLN A 162 5.06 21.03 -25.41
N GLY A 163 4.22 21.99 -25.02
CA GLY A 163 2.94 22.28 -25.67
C GLY A 163 1.87 22.64 -24.66
N ALA A 164 0.61 22.63 -25.10
CA ALA A 164 -0.53 22.95 -24.26
C ALA A 164 -0.79 21.89 -23.18
N ASP A 165 -1.27 22.35 -22.03
CA ASP A 165 -1.70 21.50 -20.93
C ASP A 165 -2.67 20.40 -21.37
N THR A 166 -2.26 19.15 -21.16
CA THR A 166 -3.03 17.99 -21.61
C THR A 166 -3.28 17.02 -20.48
N LEU A 167 -4.53 16.53 -20.43
CA LEU A 167 -4.94 15.47 -19.52
C LEU A 167 -5.04 14.15 -20.26
N ILE A 168 -4.27 13.17 -19.81
CA ILE A 168 -4.38 11.80 -20.29
C ILE A 168 -5.33 11.03 -19.39
N SER A 169 -6.33 10.42 -20.01
CA SER A 169 -7.17 9.41 -19.37
C SER A 169 -6.55 8.04 -19.60
N VAL A 170 -6.31 7.30 -18.51
CA VAL A 170 -5.85 5.91 -18.54
C VAL A 170 -6.99 5.05 -18.02
N ASN A 171 -7.44 4.13 -18.88
CA ASN A 171 -8.52 3.20 -18.58
C ASN A 171 -7.96 1.77 -18.48
N HIS A 172 -8.21 1.13 -17.36
CA HIS A 172 -7.93 -0.28 -17.11
C HIS A 172 -8.83 -0.76 -15.97
N SER A 173 -9.03 -2.08 -15.86
CA SER A 173 -9.78 -2.70 -14.75
C SER A 173 -11.18 -2.10 -14.52
N GLY A 174 -11.82 -1.56 -15.56
CA GLY A 174 -13.14 -0.93 -15.47
C GLY A 174 -13.14 0.49 -14.88
N ALA A 175 -11.99 1.05 -14.52
CA ALA A 175 -11.84 2.41 -14.00
C ALA A 175 -11.13 3.32 -15.01
N THR A 176 -11.33 4.63 -14.88
CA THR A 176 -10.59 5.65 -15.65
C THR A 176 -9.97 6.65 -14.68
N GLN A 177 -8.65 6.78 -14.73
CA GLN A 177 -7.91 7.76 -13.96
C GLN A 177 -7.30 8.81 -14.89
N LYS A 178 -7.24 10.08 -14.44
CA LYS A 178 -6.69 11.20 -15.21
C LYS A 178 -5.35 11.64 -14.67
N TYR A 179 -4.42 11.93 -15.57
CA TYR A 179 -3.07 12.38 -15.25
C TYR A 179 -2.70 13.61 -16.06
N ARG A 180 -1.99 14.53 -15.41
CA ARG A 180 -1.51 15.80 -15.99
C ARG A 180 -0.01 15.78 -16.20
N TYR A 181 0.74 15.15 -15.30
CA TYR A 181 2.21 15.19 -15.26
C TYR A 181 2.84 13.82 -15.49
N GLY A 182 4.10 13.87 -15.92
CA GLY A 182 4.95 12.71 -16.09
C GLY A 182 5.07 12.24 -17.53
N GLN A 183 5.58 11.02 -17.65
CA GLN A 183 5.53 10.17 -18.84
C GLN A 183 5.25 8.75 -18.35
N MET A 184 4.67 7.90 -19.20
CA MET A 184 4.25 6.58 -18.75
C MET A 184 5.00 5.47 -19.47
N GLN A 185 5.51 4.51 -18.69
CA GLN A 185 6.06 3.27 -19.21
C GLN A 185 5.00 2.17 -19.14
N ILE A 186 4.92 1.36 -20.19
CA ILE A 186 4.05 0.18 -20.27
C ILE A 186 4.96 -1.02 -20.52
N LYS A 187 5.08 -1.91 -19.54
CA LYS A 187 6.07 -2.99 -19.57
C LYS A 187 5.44 -4.35 -19.32
N ALA A 188 5.90 -5.35 -20.07
CA ALA A 188 5.61 -6.75 -19.79
C ALA A 188 6.50 -7.24 -18.62
N VAL A 189 5.87 -7.64 -17.53
CA VAL A 189 6.52 -8.21 -16.34
C VAL A 189 6.05 -9.65 -16.11
N LYS A 190 6.95 -10.50 -15.62
CA LYS A 190 6.65 -11.91 -15.32
C LYS A 190 5.94 -12.00 -13.97
N SER A 191 4.78 -12.66 -13.92
CA SER A 191 4.05 -13.02 -12.71
C SER A 191 3.91 -14.54 -12.58
N PRO A 192 3.45 -15.06 -11.43
CA PRO A 192 3.19 -16.50 -11.26
C PRO A 192 2.20 -17.08 -12.29
N SER A 193 1.27 -16.26 -12.79
CA SER A 193 0.24 -16.64 -13.78
C SER A 193 0.61 -16.29 -15.24
N GLY A 194 1.90 -16.18 -15.55
CA GLY A 194 2.42 -15.73 -16.84
C GLY A 194 2.78 -14.25 -16.87
N TYR A 195 2.91 -13.66 -18.06
CA TYR A 195 3.25 -12.24 -18.17
C TYR A 195 2.01 -11.35 -18.05
N ARG A 196 2.21 -10.14 -17.50
CA ARG A 196 1.20 -9.09 -17.34
C ARG A 196 1.81 -7.72 -17.66
N LEU A 197 0.95 -6.73 -17.87
CA LEU A 197 1.34 -5.34 -18.03
C LEU A 197 1.47 -4.67 -16.65
N GLU A 198 2.59 -4.00 -16.45
CA GLU A 198 2.75 -2.95 -15.45
C GLU A 198 2.73 -1.59 -16.17
N ILE A 199 2.04 -0.63 -15.59
CA ILE A 199 2.01 0.75 -16.05
C ILE A 199 2.57 1.62 -14.94
N THR A 200 3.61 2.39 -15.27
CA THR A 200 4.23 3.30 -14.32
C THR A 200 4.27 4.71 -14.85
N ASN A 201 4.07 5.70 -13.97
CA ASN A 201 4.19 7.11 -14.29
C ASN A 201 5.48 7.67 -13.67
N SER A 202 6.35 8.22 -14.51
CA SER A 202 7.60 8.85 -14.11
C SER A 202 7.40 10.34 -13.79
N VAL A 203 7.31 10.67 -12.51
CA VAL A 203 6.97 12.01 -11.98
C VAL A 203 8.06 12.56 -11.06
N ARG A 204 8.25 13.88 -11.02
CA ARG A 204 9.17 14.54 -10.09
C ARG A 204 8.64 14.46 -8.66
N LEU A 205 9.50 14.05 -7.73
CA LEU A 205 9.15 13.94 -6.30
C LEU A 205 8.73 15.28 -5.72
N ALA A 206 9.50 16.34 -5.96
CA ALA A 206 9.30 17.67 -5.38
C ALA A 206 7.85 18.22 -5.48
N ASP A 207 7.13 17.87 -6.54
CA ASP A 207 5.80 18.41 -6.84
C ASP A 207 4.85 17.44 -7.56
N GLU A 208 5.16 16.99 -8.79
CA GLU A 208 4.28 16.20 -9.66
C GLU A 208 3.74 14.95 -8.95
N TYR A 209 4.58 14.32 -8.13
CA TYR A 209 4.18 13.23 -7.25
C TYR A 209 3.32 13.72 -6.08
N LEU A 210 3.83 14.66 -5.29
CA LEU A 210 3.20 15.09 -4.04
C LEU A 210 1.84 15.77 -4.26
N TRP A 211 1.66 16.52 -5.35
CA TRP A 211 0.36 17.07 -5.74
C TRP A 211 -0.70 15.99 -5.98
N GLY A 212 -0.29 14.77 -6.31
CA GLY A 212 -1.16 13.63 -6.53
C GLY A 212 -1.35 12.70 -5.32
N VAL A 213 -0.59 12.89 -4.24
CA VAL A 213 -0.70 12.07 -3.02
C VAL A 213 -2.02 12.36 -2.30
N SER A 214 -2.78 11.31 -2.01
CA SER A 214 -4.13 11.42 -1.43
C SER A 214 -4.30 10.57 -0.17
N GLU A 215 -3.45 10.82 0.81
CA GLU A 215 -3.50 10.14 2.12
C GLU A 215 -4.44 10.82 3.11
N MET A 216 -4.56 12.15 3.01
CA MET A 216 -5.30 12.97 3.96
C MET A 216 -6.36 13.83 3.25
N PRO A 217 -7.55 14.02 3.84
CA PRO A 217 -8.55 14.92 3.28
C PRO A 217 -8.05 16.37 3.27
N SER A 218 -8.08 17.01 2.11
CA SER A 218 -7.48 18.34 1.90
C SER A 218 -8.17 19.50 2.63
N TYR A 219 -9.29 19.24 3.32
CA TYR A 219 -9.99 20.22 4.17
C TYR A 219 -9.53 20.21 5.63
N TRP A 220 -8.58 19.34 5.98
CA TRP A 220 -8.03 19.26 7.33
C TRP A 220 -7.15 20.48 7.67
N PRO A 221 -6.87 20.71 8.97
CA PRO A 221 -6.03 21.82 9.38
C PRO A 221 -4.67 21.85 8.67
N VAL A 222 -4.20 23.05 8.31
CA VAL A 222 -2.99 23.22 7.48
C VAL A 222 -1.76 22.58 8.11
N ALA A 223 -1.56 22.66 9.42
CA ALA A 223 -0.41 22.03 10.08
C ALA A 223 -0.41 20.50 9.94
N ALA A 224 -1.59 19.85 9.95
CA ALA A 224 -1.70 18.42 9.69
C ALA A 224 -1.40 18.08 8.22
N LEU A 225 -1.88 18.90 7.29
CA LEU A 225 -1.59 18.74 5.86
C LEU A 225 -0.09 18.93 5.56
N GLU A 226 0.55 19.92 6.19
CA GLU A 226 2.00 20.16 6.06
C GLU A 226 2.80 18.97 6.63
N ALA A 227 2.44 18.46 7.81
CA ALA A 227 3.06 17.27 8.39
C ALA A 227 2.91 16.05 7.45
N GLN A 228 1.73 15.84 6.88
CA GLN A 228 1.50 14.77 5.90
C GLN A 228 2.31 14.96 4.62
N ALA A 229 2.39 16.18 4.08
CA ALA A 229 3.18 16.45 2.88
C ALA A 229 4.68 16.15 3.10
N ILE A 230 5.21 16.54 4.26
CA ILE A 230 6.60 16.27 4.65
C ILE A 230 6.83 14.77 4.88
N ALA A 231 5.94 14.09 5.62
CA ALA A 231 6.02 12.64 5.81
C ALA A 231 5.93 11.88 4.49
N SER A 232 5.00 12.29 3.61
CA SER A 232 4.84 11.67 2.30
C SER A 232 6.04 11.87 1.39
N ARG A 233 6.64 13.08 1.38
CA ARG A 233 7.89 13.37 0.67
C ARG A 233 9.00 12.46 1.18
N THR A 234 9.16 12.40 2.50
CA THR A 234 10.23 11.61 3.14
C THR A 234 10.10 10.12 2.82
N TYR A 235 8.89 9.56 2.90
CA TYR A 235 8.64 8.15 2.54
C TYR A 235 9.01 7.89 1.08
N ALA A 236 8.51 8.71 0.16
CA ALA A 236 8.79 8.56 -1.26
C ALA A 236 10.30 8.73 -1.59
N PHE A 237 10.97 9.64 -0.88
CA PHE A 237 12.42 9.83 -0.98
C PHE A 237 13.17 8.55 -0.58
N SER A 238 12.77 7.90 0.52
CA SER A 238 13.44 6.66 0.99
C SER A 238 13.23 5.47 0.04
N LYS A 239 12.24 5.54 -0.86
CA LYS A 239 12.00 4.55 -1.92
C LYS A 239 12.65 4.90 -3.26
N ALA A 240 13.04 6.15 -3.48
CA ALA A 240 13.54 6.62 -4.77
C ALA A 240 14.80 5.85 -5.21
N GLY A 241 14.77 5.27 -6.41
CA GLY A 241 15.84 4.47 -6.99
C GLY A 241 15.87 3.01 -6.53
N ASN A 242 15.05 2.63 -5.56
CA ASN A 242 14.93 1.25 -5.07
C ASN A 242 13.85 0.51 -5.86
N TYR A 243 14.18 0.20 -7.10
CA TYR A 243 13.23 -0.30 -8.08
C TYR A 243 12.86 -1.77 -7.86
N ARG A 244 11.56 -2.05 -7.77
CA ARG A 244 11.01 -3.41 -7.63
C ARG A 244 10.66 -4.00 -8.99
N SER A 245 11.30 -5.11 -9.33
CA SER A 245 11.09 -5.82 -10.59
C SER A 245 9.64 -6.32 -10.79
N ALA A 246 8.93 -6.60 -9.70
CA ALA A 246 7.55 -7.09 -9.73
C ALA A 246 6.51 -6.06 -10.22
N CYS A 247 6.79 -4.75 -10.09
CA CYS A 247 5.87 -3.67 -10.49
C CYS A 247 6.49 -2.69 -11.48
N ASP A 248 7.76 -2.88 -11.83
CA ASP A 248 8.54 -1.88 -12.55
C ASP A 248 8.55 -0.52 -11.82
N CYS A 249 8.65 -0.47 -10.49
CA CYS A 249 8.34 0.77 -9.76
C CYS A 249 9.19 1.03 -8.50
N ASP A 250 9.34 2.31 -8.16
CA ASP A 250 9.78 2.75 -6.83
C ASP A 250 8.64 2.60 -5.82
N LEU A 251 7.42 2.99 -6.21
CA LEU A 251 6.22 3.10 -5.36
C LEU A 251 5.00 2.51 -6.05
N TYR A 252 4.15 1.78 -5.31
CA TYR A 252 2.77 1.54 -5.74
C TYR A 252 1.92 2.79 -5.48
N GLY A 253 1.06 3.17 -6.42
CA GLY A 253 0.10 4.28 -6.25
C GLY A 253 -1.13 3.93 -5.39
N GLU A 254 -1.01 2.94 -4.52
CA GLU A 254 -2.09 2.36 -3.69
C GLU A 254 -1.61 2.17 -2.25
N ILE A 255 -2.50 1.66 -1.37
CA ILE A 255 -2.27 1.48 0.07
C ILE A 255 -1.04 0.63 0.45
N THR A 256 -0.47 -0.12 -0.50
CA THR A 256 0.78 -0.87 -0.29
C THR A 256 1.97 0.06 -0.05
N ASP A 257 1.95 1.26 -0.63
CA ASP A 257 2.93 2.32 -0.38
C ASP A 257 2.20 3.62 -0.04
N GLN A 258 1.78 4.38 -1.07
CA GLN A 258 1.04 5.62 -0.89
C GLN A 258 -0.01 5.78 -1.97
N THR A 259 -1.20 6.16 -1.57
CA THR A 259 -2.32 6.44 -2.46
C THR A 259 -1.98 7.63 -3.34
N PHE A 260 -1.86 7.39 -4.65
CA PHE A 260 -1.56 8.40 -5.66
C PHE A 260 -2.71 8.52 -6.65
N LEU A 261 -3.56 9.54 -6.47
CA LEU A 261 -4.67 9.84 -7.38
C LEU A 261 -4.24 10.72 -8.57
N GLY A 262 -3.00 11.22 -8.57
CA GLY A 262 -2.52 12.12 -9.60
C GLY A 262 -3.37 13.39 -9.66
N TYR A 263 -3.79 13.78 -10.88
CA TYR A 263 -4.45 15.07 -11.09
C TYR A 263 -5.79 15.21 -10.38
N ALA A 264 -6.47 14.09 -10.07
CA ALA A 264 -7.74 14.13 -9.35
C ALA A 264 -7.61 14.76 -7.94
N LYS A 265 -6.46 14.61 -7.30
CA LYS A 265 -6.16 15.24 -6.00
C LYS A 265 -6.03 16.76 -6.13
N GLU A 266 -5.27 17.19 -7.14
CA GLU A 266 -5.03 18.61 -7.43
C GLU A 266 -6.31 19.39 -7.75
N ILE A 267 -7.28 18.74 -8.42
CA ILE A 267 -8.54 19.38 -8.81
C ILE A 267 -9.70 19.11 -7.86
N GLU A 268 -9.43 18.60 -6.65
CA GLU A 268 -10.45 18.49 -5.61
C GLU A 268 -11.16 19.84 -5.44
N LYS A 269 -12.48 19.85 -5.59
CA LYS A 269 -13.27 21.09 -5.57
C LYS A 269 -13.01 21.83 -4.25
N LYS A 270 -12.60 23.10 -4.34
CA LYS A 270 -12.18 24.00 -3.23
C LYS A 270 -10.87 23.65 -2.54
N TYR A 271 -10.55 22.36 -2.35
CA TYR A 271 -9.45 21.97 -1.46
C TYR A 271 -8.17 21.51 -2.18
N GLY A 272 -8.24 21.18 -3.47
CA GLY A 272 -7.06 20.75 -4.23
C GLY A 272 -5.99 21.85 -4.34
N ILE A 273 -6.42 23.12 -4.41
CA ILE A 273 -5.52 24.28 -4.35
C ILE A 273 -4.80 24.37 -3.00
N ILE A 274 -5.49 24.11 -1.89
CA ILE A 274 -4.91 24.13 -0.54
C ILE A 274 -3.86 23.03 -0.40
N TRP A 275 -4.13 21.82 -0.93
CA TRP A 275 -3.14 20.76 -0.95
C TRP A 275 -1.90 21.13 -1.79
N LYS A 276 -2.11 21.67 -3.00
CA LYS A 276 -1.02 22.11 -3.88
C LYS A 276 -0.16 23.19 -3.22
N GLU A 277 -0.79 24.17 -2.58
CA GLU A 277 -0.11 25.23 -1.82
C GLU A 277 0.65 24.67 -0.61
N THR A 278 0.08 23.70 0.10
CA THR A 278 0.73 23.00 1.23
C THR A 278 2.02 22.29 0.78
N VAL A 279 1.95 21.55 -0.34
CA VAL A 279 3.13 20.90 -0.93
C VAL A 279 4.20 21.93 -1.30
N THR A 280 3.78 23.07 -1.84
CA THR A 280 4.68 24.17 -2.24
C THR A 280 5.34 24.84 -1.03
N ARG A 281 4.59 25.10 0.05
CA ARG A 281 5.11 25.70 1.29
C ARG A 281 6.12 24.81 2.00
N THR A 282 5.98 23.50 1.85
CA THR A 282 6.86 22.50 2.48
C THR A 282 7.96 22.00 1.53
N ALA A 283 8.22 22.68 0.42
CA ALA A 283 9.20 22.25 -0.59
C ALA A 283 10.57 21.93 0.03
N GLY A 284 11.08 20.74 -0.29
CA GLY A 284 12.34 20.19 0.22
C GLY A 284 12.33 19.72 1.67
N LEU A 285 11.36 20.11 2.50
CA LEU A 285 11.31 19.71 3.91
C LEU A 285 11.10 18.20 4.03
N THR A 286 12.04 17.56 4.71
CA THR A 286 12.18 16.11 4.81
C THR A 286 12.57 15.73 6.25
N ILE A 287 12.04 14.61 6.75
CA ILE A 287 12.34 14.08 8.09
C ILE A 287 13.61 13.24 7.99
N THR A 288 14.65 13.62 8.71
CA THR A 288 15.94 12.94 8.63
C THR A 288 16.41 12.45 9.98
N GLN A 289 17.20 11.39 9.95
CA GLN A 289 17.98 10.92 11.09
C GLN A 289 19.40 10.70 10.60
N ASN A 290 20.38 11.31 11.26
CA ASN A 290 21.77 11.35 10.79
C ASN A 290 21.89 11.88 9.34
N SER A 291 21.13 12.94 9.02
CA SER A 291 21.06 13.56 7.69
C SER A 291 20.64 12.64 6.54
N GLN A 292 20.02 11.50 6.85
CA GLN A 292 19.43 10.59 5.87
C GLN A 292 17.91 10.57 6.04
N PRO A 293 17.13 10.55 4.95
CA PRO A 293 15.67 10.47 5.03
C PRO A 293 15.25 9.16 5.72
N ILE A 294 14.37 9.26 6.71
CA ILE A 294 13.79 8.07 7.35
C ILE A 294 12.77 7.41 6.41
N THR A 295 12.35 6.18 6.70
CA THR A 295 11.10 5.66 6.09
C THR A 295 9.93 6.15 6.93
N ALA A 296 9.40 7.32 6.60
CA ALA A 296 8.34 7.99 7.37
C ALA A 296 6.99 7.26 7.24
N TYR A 297 6.78 6.24 8.08
CA TYR A 297 5.51 5.51 8.16
C TYR A 297 4.40 6.38 8.73
N PHE A 298 3.17 6.18 8.28
CA PHE A 298 1.98 6.85 8.80
C PHE A 298 0.74 5.97 8.59
N PHE A 299 -0.30 6.21 9.38
CA PHE A 299 -1.52 5.38 9.38
C PHE A 299 -2.74 6.21 9.80
N SER A 300 -3.94 5.65 9.64
CA SER A 300 -5.18 6.42 9.81
C SER A 300 -5.45 6.83 11.26
N SER A 301 -5.56 5.87 12.17
CA SER A 301 -5.84 6.14 13.59
C SER A 301 -5.37 5.00 14.47
N SER A 302 -5.08 5.30 15.73
CA SER A 302 -4.62 4.31 16.72
C SER A 302 -5.75 3.85 17.64
N GLY A 303 -5.45 2.89 18.50
CA GLY A 303 -6.27 2.53 19.66
C GLY A 303 -6.02 3.39 20.91
N GLY A 304 -5.37 4.55 20.76
CA GLY A 304 -5.03 5.48 21.85
C GLY A 304 -3.54 5.70 22.05
N LYS A 305 -2.68 4.84 21.49
CA LYS A 305 -1.23 4.98 21.45
C LYS A 305 -0.68 4.49 20.11
N THR A 306 0.41 5.05 19.61
CA THR A 306 1.13 4.50 18.45
C THR A 306 1.87 3.20 18.79
N GLU A 307 2.44 2.54 17.78
CA GLU A 307 3.18 1.31 17.90
C GLU A 307 4.62 1.46 17.37
N SER A 308 5.55 0.70 17.93
CA SER A 308 6.92 0.59 17.44
C SER A 308 7.03 -0.35 16.23
N ALA A 309 7.97 -0.08 15.33
CA ALA A 309 8.24 -0.99 14.21
C ALA A 309 8.71 -2.39 14.66
N LEU A 310 9.38 -2.48 15.82
CA LEU A 310 9.80 -3.74 16.40
C LEU A 310 8.62 -4.63 16.74
N ASN A 311 7.60 -4.09 17.41
CA ASN A 311 6.41 -4.84 17.78
C ASN A 311 5.54 -5.17 16.57
N ALA A 312 5.33 -4.19 15.68
CA ALA A 312 4.50 -4.38 14.49
C ALA A 312 5.12 -5.37 13.49
N TRP A 313 6.42 -5.26 13.21
CA TRP A 313 7.07 -5.94 12.09
C TRP A 313 8.26 -6.83 12.47
N GLY A 314 8.67 -6.83 13.74
CA GLY A 314 9.79 -7.63 14.23
C GLY A 314 11.17 -7.08 13.91
N SER A 315 11.26 -5.86 13.37
CA SER A 315 12.52 -5.19 13.05
C SER A 315 12.51 -3.77 13.59
N GLU A 316 13.54 -3.42 14.35
CA GLU A 316 13.65 -2.10 14.97
C GLU A 316 13.84 -0.99 13.94
N ARG A 317 13.19 0.15 14.21
CA ARG A 317 13.40 1.42 13.52
C ARG A 317 13.54 2.48 14.60
N THR A 318 14.75 3.01 14.74
CA THR A 318 15.15 3.94 15.81
C THR A 318 14.33 5.23 15.85
N PHE A 319 13.78 5.64 14.70
CA PHE A 319 12.90 6.81 14.58
C PHE A 319 11.43 6.53 14.96
N THR A 320 11.09 5.33 15.40
CA THR A 320 9.72 4.96 15.82
C THR A 320 9.66 4.71 17.31
N HIS A 321 8.59 5.18 17.96
CA HIS A 321 8.33 4.95 19.38
C HIS A 321 6.82 4.99 19.66
N VAL A 322 6.45 4.50 20.84
CA VAL A 322 5.07 4.55 21.34
C VAL A 322 4.83 5.93 21.96
N VAL A 323 3.83 6.65 21.46
CA VAL A 323 3.31 7.90 22.04
C VAL A 323 1.81 7.81 22.22
N ASP A 324 1.29 8.63 23.11
CA ASP A 324 -0.15 8.81 23.26
C ASP A 324 -0.77 9.39 21.98
N ASP A 325 -2.00 9.01 21.71
CA ASP A 325 -2.76 9.51 20.57
C ASP A 325 -4.25 9.61 20.95
N PRO A 326 -4.58 10.51 21.90
CA PRO A 326 -5.96 10.67 22.38
C PRO A 326 -6.89 11.15 21.27
N GLY A 327 -6.36 11.83 20.24
CA GLY A 327 -7.14 12.28 19.08
C GLY A 327 -7.79 11.14 18.30
N SER A 328 -7.18 9.94 18.29
CA SER A 328 -7.79 8.76 17.67
C SER A 328 -8.97 8.18 18.44
N LEU A 329 -9.10 8.51 19.73
CA LEU A 329 -10.21 8.09 20.61
C LEU A 329 -11.36 9.10 20.64
N ASP A 330 -11.21 10.26 19.99
CA ASP A 330 -12.26 11.25 19.88
C ASP A 330 -13.31 10.81 18.83
N ILE A 331 -14.53 10.53 19.29
CA ILE A 331 -15.63 10.06 18.44
C ILE A 331 -16.09 11.10 17.41
N ALA A 332 -15.90 12.40 17.68
CA ALA A 332 -16.22 13.45 16.72
C ALA A 332 -15.17 13.53 15.61
N LEU A 333 -13.90 13.25 15.92
CA LEU A 333 -12.82 13.25 14.93
C LEU A 333 -12.74 11.93 14.16
N ASN A 334 -12.90 10.79 14.83
CA ASN A 334 -12.70 9.43 14.31
C ASN A 334 -13.93 8.51 14.45
N PRO A 335 -15.14 8.92 14.02
CA PRO A 335 -16.39 8.21 14.33
C PRO A 335 -16.46 6.76 13.85
N ARG A 336 -15.63 6.38 12.87
CA ARG A 336 -15.64 5.04 12.26
C ARG A 336 -14.72 4.03 12.94
N PHE A 337 -13.71 4.50 13.67
CA PHE A 337 -12.64 3.65 14.18
C PHE A 337 -12.25 3.95 15.62
N VAL A 338 -12.94 4.84 16.35
CA VAL A 338 -12.87 4.81 17.82
C VAL A 338 -13.24 3.42 18.34
N VAL A 339 -14.24 2.80 17.72
CA VAL A 339 -14.64 1.40 17.93
C VAL A 339 -15.04 0.79 16.58
N TRP A 340 -14.77 -0.50 16.40
CA TRP A 340 -15.27 -1.32 15.29
C TRP A 340 -15.52 -2.77 15.73
N ASP A 341 -16.46 -3.43 15.05
CA ASP A 341 -16.69 -4.88 15.17
C ASP A 341 -16.48 -5.56 13.81
N ARG A 342 -15.84 -6.73 13.79
CA ARG A 342 -15.61 -7.52 12.58
C ARG A 342 -15.84 -9.00 12.79
N GLU A 343 -16.55 -9.60 11.86
CA GLU A 343 -16.64 -11.04 11.70
C GLU A 343 -15.63 -11.50 10.66
N VAL A 344 -14.85 -12.53 10.99
CA VAL A 344 -13.87 -13.14 10.09
C VAL A 344 -14.23 -14.61 9.91
N SER A 345 -14.35 -15.06 8.66
CA SER A 345 -14.70 -16.45 8.38
C SER A 345 -13.59 -17.42 8.79
N GLN A 346 -13.98 -18.63 9.15
CA GLN A 346 -13.09 -19.76 9.41
C GLN A 346 -12.02 -19.90 8.32
N ALA A 347 -12.44 -19.88 7.04
CA ALA A 347 -11.54 -20.07 5.92
C ALA A 347 -10.44 -19.00 5.86
N LEU A 348 -10.76 -17.74 6.18
CA LEU A 348 -9.79 -16.65 6.20
C LEU A 348 -8.86 -16.74 7.42
N ILE A 349 -9.38 -17.15 8.58
CA ILE A 349 -8.56 -17.41 9.78
C ILE A 349 -7.58 -18.56 9.52
N ALA A 350 -8.06 -19.70 9.03
CA ALA A 350 -7.23 -20.86 8.69
C ALA A 350 -6.16 -20.51 7.65
N ALA A 351 -6.53 -19.80 6.59
CA ALA A 351 -5.59 -19.31 5.59
C ALA A 351 -4.54 -18.35 6.19
N ALA A 352 -4.92 -17.48 7.12
CA ALA A 352 -4.00 -16.56 7.79
C ALA A 352 -2.92 -17.31 8.59
N PHE A 353 -3.30 -18.39 9.28
CA PHE A 353 -2.38 -19.24 10.05
C PHE A 353 -1.72 -20.37 9.24
N GLN A 354 -2.10 -20.54 7.97
CA GLN A 354 -1.68 -21.67 7.12
C GLN A 354 -2.08 -23.03 7.72
N LEU A 355 -3.26 -23.10 8.33
CA LEU A 355 -3.86 -24.31 8.88
C LEU A 355 -5.01 -24.79 7.98
N GLN A 356 -5.38 -26.07 8.11
CA GLN A 356 -6.57 -26.61 7.43
C GLN A 356 -7.85 -26.02 8.00
N ASP A 357 -7.89 -25.91 9.33
CA ASP A 357 -8.97 -25.33 10.10
C ASP A 357 -8.45 -24.69 11.39
N VAL A 358 -9.31 -23.92 12.05
CA VAL A 358 -9.04 -23.35 13.38
C VAL A 358 -10.26 -23.55 14.26
N VAL A 359 -10.05 -24.22 15.40
CA VAL A 359 -11.08 -24.47 16.42
C VAL A 359 -10.98 -23.51 17.60
N ASN A 360 -9.80 -22.94 17.86
CA ASN A 360 -9.58 -21.99 18.95
C ASN A 360 -8.59 -20.88 18.58
N LEU A 361 -8.82 -19.68 19.13
CA LEU A 361 -7.91 -18.54 19.05
C LEU A 361 -7.61 -18.00 20.45
N ASP A 362 -6.34 -17.90 20.80
CA ASP A 362 -5.87 -17.35 22.09
C ASP A 362 -5.01 -16.10 21.85
N ILE A 363 -5.36 -14.98 22.48
CA ILE A 363 -4.47 -13.81 22.56
C ILE A 363 -3.43 -14.10 23.65
N LEU A 364 -2.16 -14.17 23.26
CA LEU A 364 -1.06 -14.54 24.16
C LEU A 364 -0.48 -13.35 24.93
N GLY A 365 -0.83 -12.12 24.54
CA GLY A 365 -0.40 -10.90 25.22
C GLY A 365 -0.64 -9.65 24.39
N ASN A 366 -0.47 -8.49 25.03
CA ASN A 366 -0.56 -7.18 24.40
C ASN A 366 0.77 -6.42 24.56
N ASN A 367 1.08 -5.57 23.58
CA ASN A 367 2.18 -4.62 23.67
C ASN A 367 1.79 -3.42 24.55
N GLU A 368 2.77 -2.58 24.91
CA GLU A 368 2.55 -1.33 25.67
C GLU A 368 1.50 -0.41 25.03
N SER A 369 1.46 -0.38 23.70
CA SER A 369 0.51 0.39 22.90
C SER A 369 -0.95 -0.11 22.99
N GLY A 370 -1.16 -1.29 23.58
CA GLY A 370 -2.44 -2.00 23.59
C GLY A 370 -2.71 -2.86 22.35
N THR A 371 -1.81 -2.93 21.36
CA THR A 371 -1.96 -3.88 20.26
C THR A 371 -1.74 -5.32 20.74
N VAL A 372 -2.37 -6.28 20.08
CA VAL A 372 -2.11 -7.71 20.31
C VAL A 372 -0.66 -8.02 19.93
N ALA A 373 0.13 -8.48 20.90
CA ALA A 373 1.53 -8.85 20.69
C ALA A 373 1.61 -10.15 19.87
N GLN A 374 0.89 -11.17 20.34
CA GLN A 374 0.80 -12.48 19.70
C GLN A 374 -0.58 -13.08 19.84
N ILE A 375 -1.00 -13.83 18.82
CA ILE A 375 -2.23 -14.61 18.79
C ILE A 375 -1.92 -16.01 18.29
N GLN A 376 -2.48 -17.02 18.95
CA GLN A 376 -2.30 -18.43 18.63
C GLN A 376 -3.59 -19.02 18.08
N ALA A 377 -3.51 -19.76 16.98
CA ALA A 377 -4.56 -20.64 16.51
C ALA A 377 -4.26 -22.09 16.89
N THR A 378 -5.30 -22.85 17.22
CA THR A 378 -5.26 -24.32 17.36
C THR A 378 -6.22 -24.94 16.35
N SER A 379 -5.76 -25.92 15.58
CA SER A 379 -6.57 -26.69 14.61
C SER A 379 -7.30 -27.87 15.28
N SER A 380 -8.26 -28.50 14.59
CA SER A 380 -8.94 -29.70 15.11
C SER A 380 -7.97 -30.88 15.32
N ALA A 381 -6.90 -30.94 14.53
CA ALA A 381 -5.80 -31.89 14.69
C ALA A 381 -4.84 -31.56 15.85
N GLY A 382 -5.08 -30.48 16.60
CA GLY A 382 -4.25 -30.03 17.72
C GLY A 382 -2.97 -29.29 17.29
N VAL A 383 -2.82 -28.94 16.01
CA VAL A 383 -1.67 -28.18 15.51
C VAL A 383 -1.82 -26.73 15.93
N LYS A 384 -0.76 -26.16 16.51
CA LYS A 384 -0.72 -24.76 16.95
C LYS A 384 0.13 -23.91 16.02
N ALA A 385 -0.35 -22.71 15.71
CA ALA A 385 0.38 -21.71 14.95
C ALA A 385 0.25 -20.34 15.62
N VAL A 386 1.32 -19.55 15.63
CA VAL A 386 1.36 -18.23 16.29
C VAL A 386 1.67 -17.15 15.27
N LEU A 387 0.96 -16.03 15.36
CA LEU A 387 1.21 -14.82 14.57
C LEU A 387 1.40 -13.63 15.51
N ARG A 388 2.15 -12.62 15.07
CA ARG A 388 2.08 -11.27 15.64
C ARG A 388 0.70 -10.66 15.33
N GLY A 389 0.21 -9.77 16.19
CA GLY A 389 -1.09 -9.11 15.97
C GLY A 389 -1.17 -8.37 14.64
N GLU A 390 -0.13 -7.64 14.24
CA GLU A 390 -0.12 -6.95 12.94
C GLU A 390 -0.08 -7.93 11.75
N THR A 391 0.65 -9.05 11.86
CA THR A 391 0.61 -10.10 10.84
C THR A 391 -0.78 -10.69 10.71
N PHE A 392 -1.45 -10.92 11.84
CA PHE A 392 -2.85 -11.37 11.86
C PHE A 392 -3.75 -10.34 11.19
N ARG A 393 -3.68 -9.06 11.60
CA ARG A 393 -4.43 -7.95 11.00
C ARG A 393 -4.28 -7.92 9.48
N SER A 394 -3.03 -7.94 9.00
CA SER A 394 -2.75 -7.87 7.56
C SER A 394 -3.33 -9.05 6.79
N ARG A 395 -3.30 -10.26 7.36
CA ARG A 395 -3.78 -11.48 6.68
C ARG A 395 -5.30 -11.63 6.73
N THR A 396 -5.95 -11.15 7.79
CA THR A 396 -7.41 -11.23 7.97
C THR A 396 -8.15 -9.98 7.54
N LYS A 397 -7.43 -8.89 7.22
CA LYS A 397 -7.96 -7.60 6.79
C LYS A 397 -8.87 -6.91 7.81
N ILE A 398 -8.74 -7.26 9.10
CA ILE A 398 -9.36 -6.46 10.16
C ILE A 398 -8.71 -5.07 10.23
N PRO A 399 -9.38 -4.04 10.78
CA PRO A 399 -8.90 -2.67 10.70
C PRO A 399 -7.51 -2.44 11.33
N SER A 400 -7.24 -3.02 12.50
CA SER A 400 -6.03 -2.75 13.29
C SER A 400 -5.61 -3.96 14.13
N ALA A 401 -4.47 -3.83 14.81
CA ALA A 401 -4.01 -4.79 15.83
C ALA A 401 -4.51 -4.47 17.25
N TRP A 402 -5.29 -3.40 17.48
CA TRP A 402 -5.97 -3.14 18.76
C TRP A 402 -7.32 -3.84 18.78
N PHE A 403 -7.34 -5.10 19.19
CA PHE A 403 -8.58 -5.88 19.23
C PHE A 403 -8.61 -6.89 20.37
N THR A 404 -9.82 -7.33 20.69
CA THR A 404 -10.11 -8.48 21.55
C THR A 404 -10.95 -9.50 20.80
N LEU A 405 -10.87 -10.77 21.22
CA LEU A 405 -11.76 -11.83 20.73
C LEU A 405 -13.04 -11.80 21.56
N VAL A 406 -14.20 -11.65 20.90
CA VAL A 406 -15.50 -11.52 21.58
C VAL A 406 -16.18 -12.87 21.74
N ARG A 407 -16.28 -13.64 20.65
CA ARG A 407 -16.91 -14.97 20.64
C ARG A 407 -16.58 -15.74 19.37
N VAL A 408 -16.86 -17.03 19.43
CA VAL A 408 -16.74 -17.99 18.34
C VAL A 408 -18.16 -18.48 17.99
N GLN A 409 -18.53 -18.48 16.71
CA GLN A 409 -19.84 -18.97 16.26
C GLN A 409 -19.69 -20.33 15.59
N ASN A 410 -20.34 -21.34 16.18
CA ASN A 410 -20.38 -22.71 15.68
C ASN A 410 -21.34 -22.87 14.51
#